data_AF-A0A3C0ZXE7-F1
#
_entry.id   AF-A0A3C0ZXE7-F1
#
_cell.length_a   1.000
_cell.length_b   1.000
_cell.length_c   1.000
_cell.angle_alpha   90.00
_cell.angle_beta   90.00
_cell.angle_gamma   90.00
#
_symmetry.space_group_name_H-M   'P 1'
#
loop_
_entity.id
_entity.type
_entity.pdbx_description
1 polymer ?
#
loop_
_entity_poly.entity_id
_entity_poly.type
_entity_poly.pdbx_seq_one_letter_code
_entity_poly.pdbx_strand_id
1 'polypeptide(L)' 'HPFTMPMEEDWGRIDSDPGSVRAKAYDIVLNGVELGGGSVRIHQSDIQEKMFEVIGLSKEEANEKFG' A
#
# COMPACT_ATOMS: atom_id res chain seq x y z
N HIS A 1 1.16 -5.42 1.12
CA HIS A 1 0.38 -5.33 2.38
C HIS A 1 -0.46 -4.05 2.34
N PRO A 2 -1.67 -3.96 2.90
CA PRO A 2 -2.46 -2.70 2.93
C PRO A 2 -1.81 -1.51 3.66
N PHE A 3 -0.64 -1.72 4.29
CA PHE A 3 0.13 -0.69 5.01
C PHE A 3 1.41 -0.30 4.25
N THR A 4 1.58 -0.78 3.03
CA THR A 4 2.75 -0.50 2.20
C THR A 4 2.61 0.89 1.57
N MET A 5 3.62 1.74 1.75
CA MET A 5 3.63 3.11 1.23
C MET A 5 3.68 3.13 -0.30
N PRO A 6 2.77 3.85 -1.00
CA PRO A 6 2.93 4.14 -2.42
C PRO A 6 4.07 5.14 -2.68
N MET A 7 4.71 5.06 -3.83
CA MET A 7 5.68 6.05 -4.29
C MET A 7 5.01 7.43 -4.39
N GLU A 8 5.61 8.48 -3.82
CA GLU A 8 5.00 9.82 -3.78
C GLU A 8 4.71 10.37 -5.18
N GLU A 9 5.55 10.03 -6.15
CA GLU A 9 5.43 10.48 -7.53
C GLU A 9 4.16 9.93 -8.23
N ASP A 10 3.60 8.84 -7.70
CA ASP A 10 2.44 8.17 -8.27
C ASP A 10 1.13 8.54 -7.54
N TRP A 11 1.17 9.39 -6.51
CA TRP A 11 -0.01 9.71 -5.68
C TRP A 11 -1.18 10.29 -6.48
N GLY A 12 -0.91 11.09 -7.52
CA GLY A 12 -1.95 11.64 -8.39
C GLY A 12 -2.72 10.58 -9.21
N ARG A 13 -2.24 9.33 -9.24
CA ARG A 13 -2.86 8.22 -9.97
C ARG A 13 -3.66 7.27 -9.08
N ILE A 14 -3.60 7.44 -7.76
CA ILE A 14 -4.26 6.54 -6.80
C ILE A 14 -5.76 6.36 -7.11
N ASP A 15 -6.45 7.43 -7.48
CA ASP A 15 -7.88 7.39 -7.81
C ASP A 15 -8.20 7.00 -9.25
N SER A 16 -7.32 7.34 -10.19
CA SER A 16 -7.61 7.27 -11.63
C SER A 16 -7.06 6.02 -12.30
N ASP A 17 -5.87 5.59 -11.90
CA ASP A 17 -5.18 4.41 -12.42
C ASP A 17 -4.36 3.74 -11.30
N PRO A 18 -5.04 3.16 -10.28
CA PRO A 18 -4.38 2.54 -9.13
C PRO A 18 -3.45 1.39 -9.52
N GLY A 19 -3.69 0.73 -10.66
CA GLY A 19 -2.84 -0.36 -11.15
C GLY A 19 -1.44 0.08 -11.58
N SER A 20 -1.26 1.37 -11.90
CA SER A 20 0.03 1.95 -12.26
C SER A 20 0.85 2.44 -11.06
N VAL A 21 0.25 2.49 -9.86
CA VAL A 21 0.88 3.04 -8.65
C VAL A 21 1.91 2.05 -8.11
N ARG A 22 3.17 2.48 -8.02
CA ARG A 22 4.25 1.64 -7.51
C ARG A 22 4.27 1.68 -5.98
N ALA A 23 4.60 0.53 -5.39
CA ALA A 23 4.80 0.39 -3.96
C ALA A 23 6.27 0.60 -3.58
N LYS A 24 6.52 1.20 -2.41
CA LYS A 24 7.82 1.17 -1.71
C LYS A 24 8.02 -0.18 -1.01
N ALA A 25 8.06 -1.23 -1.81
CA ALA A 25 8.29 -2.61 -1.38
C ALA A 25 9.59 -3.14 -1.98
N TYR A 26 10.17 -4.14 -1.33
CA TYR A 26 11.40 -4.78 -1.76
C TYR A 26 11.40 -6.25 -1.35
N ASP A 27 11.91 -7.10 -2.24
CA ASP A 27 12.08 -8.53 -2.00
C ASP A 27 13.55 -8.90 -2.20
N ILE A 28 14.05 -9.84 -1.39
CA ILE A 28 15.36 -10.46 -1.54
C ILE A 28 15.20 -11.84 -2.15
N VAL A 29 15.86 -12.05 -3.30
CA VAL A 29 15.82 -13.30 -4.06
C VAL A 29 17.22 -13.86 -4.20
N LEU A 30 17.37 -15.16 -3.96
CA LEU A 30 18.61 -15.91 -4.19
C LEU A 30 18.32 -17.12 -5.07
N ASN A 31 19.00 -17.20 -6.21
CA ASN A 31 18.90 -18.31 -7.17
C ASN A 31 17.46 -18.66 -7.56
N GLY A 32 16.61 -17.64 -7.72
CA GLY A 32 15.20 -17.82 -8.10
C GLY A 32 14.25 -18.15 -6.95
N VAL A 33 14.73 -18.18 -5.70
CA VAL A 33 13.91 -18.38 -4.50
C VAL A 33 13.81 -17.08 -3.71
N GLU A 34 12.59 -16.67 -3.36
CA GLU A 34 12.35 -15.56 -2.45
C GLU A 34 12.79 -15.95 -1.03
N LEU A 35 13.71 -15.18 -0.46
CA LEU A 35 14.19 -15.38 0.91
C LEU A 35 13.41 -14.52 1.91
N GLY A 36 12.74 -13.47 1.43
CA GLY A 36 11.89 -12.60 2.22
C GLY A 36 11.65 -11.26 1.53
N GLY A 37 10.84 -10.43 2.17
CA GLY A 37 10.45 -9.12 1.65
C GLY A 37 9.99 -8.16 2.73
N GLY A 38 9.84 -6.90 2.34
CA GLY A 38 9.49 -5.82 3.22
C GLY A 38 8.92 -4.61 2.49
N SER A 39 8.49 -3.62 3.26
CA SER A 39 8.06 -2.34 2.70
C SER A 39 8.18 -1.22 3.70
N VAL A 40 8.33 0.00 3.17
CA VAL A 40 8.12 1.23 3.92
C VAL A 40 6.65 1.30 4.31
N ARG A 41 6.37 1.61 5.58
CA ARG A 41 5.01 1.66 6.10
C ARG A 41 4.39 3.04 5.90
N ILE A 42 3.09 3.05 5.62
CA ILE A 42 2.29 4.27 5.65
C ILE A 42 2.26 4.78 7.09
N HIS A 43 2.52 6.08 7.26
CA HIS A 43 2.50 6.77 8.55
C HIS A 43 1.66 8.07 8.47
N GLN A 44 0.95 8.28 7.37
CA GLN A 44 0.06 9.41 7.13
C GLN A 44 -1.36 8.86 7.06
N SER A 45 -2.24 9.33 7.95
CA SER A 45 -3.58 8.77 8.14
C SER A 45 -4.47 8.93 6.90
N ASP A 46 -4.37 10.07 6.21
CA ASP A 46 -5.07 10.35 4.96
C ASP A 46 -4.66 9.38 3.85
N ILE A 47 -3.37 9.11 3.70
CA ILE A 47 -2.88 8.12 2.73
C ILE A 47 -3.34 6.71 3.10
N GLN A 48 -3.36 6.37 4.39
CA GLN A 48 -3.81 5.05 4.84
C GLN A 48 -5.32 4.84 4.58
N GLU A 49 -6.15 5.84 4.92
CA GLU A 49 -7.58 5.85 4.62
C GLU A 49 -7.80 5.71 3.11
N LYS A 50 -7.03 6.45 2.30
CA LYS A 50 -7.10 6.36 0.84
C LYS A 50 -6.77 4.98 0.31
N MET A 51 -5.72 4.35 0.82
CA MET A 51 -5.35 3.00 0.40
C MET A 51 -6.40 1.97 0.80
N PHE A 52 -7.10 2.16 1.93
CA PHE A 52 -8.23 1.31 2.31
C PHE A 52 -9.42 1.46 1.36
N GLU A 53 -9.77 2.69 0.98
CA GLU A 53 -10.82 2.95 -0.02
C GLU A 53 -10.51 2.25 -1.36
N VAL A 54 -9.26 2.37 -1.84
CA VAL A 54 -8.83 1.80 -3.12
C VAL A 54 -8.94 0.27 -3.14
N ILE A 55 -8.69 -0.39 -2.01
CA ILE A 55 -8.85 -1.85 -1.89
C ILE A 55 -10.27 -2.27 -1.52
N GLY A 56 -11.21 -1.33 -1.47
CA GLY A 56 -12.64 -1.59 -1.29
C GLY A 56 -13.08 -1.78 0.15
N LEU A 57 -12.32 -1.31 1.14
CA LEU A 57 -12.76 -1.27 2.54
C LEU A 57 -13.52 0.02 2.82
N SER A 58 -14.68 -0.09 3.45
CA SER A 58 -15.39 1.07 3.97
C SER A 58 -14.62 1.69 5.14
N LYS A 59 -14.93 2.97 5.45
CA LYS A 59 -14.32 3.65 6.60
C LYS A 59 -14.65 2.93 7.91
N GLU A 60 -15.86 2.42 8.04
CA GLU A 60 -16.32 1.64 9.20
C GLU A 60 -15.55 0.33 9.31
N GLU A 61 -15.42 -0.43 8.21
CA GLU A 61 -14.70 -1.71 8.21
C GLU A 61 -13.21 -1.52 8.50
N ALA A 62 -12.60 -0.47 7.95
CA ALA A 62 -11.21 -0.13 8.21
C ALA A 62 -11.00 0.25 9.69
N ASN A 63 -11.90 1.03 10.28
CA ASN A 63 -11.83 1.43 11.68
C ASN A 63 -12.05 0.22 12.62
N GLU A 64 -13.04 -0.64 12.34
CA GLU A 64 -13.29 -1.83 13.17
C GLU A 64 -12.08 -2.79 13.20
N LYS A 65 -11.36 -2.92 12.08
CA LYS A 65 -10.23 -3.86 11.96
C LYS A 65 -8.88 -3.28 12.38
N PHE A 66 -8.68 -1.97 12.21
CA PHE A 66 -7.35 -1.35 12.28
C PHE A 66 -7.29 -0.04 13.07
N GLY A 67 -8.42 0.44 13.60
CA GLY A 67 -8.54 1.69 14.38
C GLY A 67 -8.39 1.53 15.88
#